data_AF-A0A2A3TW91-F1
#
_entry.id   AF-A0A2A3TW91-F1
#
_cell.length_a   1.000
_cell.length_b   1.000
_cell.length_c   1.000
_cell.angle_alpha   90.00
_cell.angle_beta   90.00
_cell.angle_gamma   90.00
#
_symmetry.space_group_name_H-M   'P 1'
#
loop_
_entity.id
_entity.type
_entity.pdbx_description
1 polymer ?
#
loop_
_entity_poly.entity_id
_entity_poly.type
_entity_poly.pdbx_seq_one_letter_code
_entity_poly.pdbx_strand_id
1 'polypeptide(L)'
;MANNFDLHAALTLATKPGPFVTMTLPVTGIPATDRTQFNSLLKQGKEQLEKVAPDRTWSAYAESFTPFEHGPLTNGSATGLLIMAGASDSYHYWLHTPVAATVTVTYQPNVLPILQAQDKTSDYDILLLGRDAFDLAQVRNGRPEMVNLPVDAPVTLEKALGSELRDRGRWQRSAGEHTQYSGTGSLDTAREADQRNYFMMVDAYVSQHYSNVDQVPLILVANASDQGNFRKFAQNAYLDHVVRVVQGPNLAAANQTLAALALSITEQRHQQATQIRRDAYAKVRQNQQVVQDLGPLATAAVQGQVAKLWLRDDASQPGHLTEKGTVMTATALSRQNNLYNDLALQVSRLGGQVEVLPADAMPTSNPVAAQLRLRETVAH
;
A
#
# COMPACT_ATOMS: atom_id res chain seq x y z
N MET A 1 2.99 -4.61 -8.03
CA MET A 1 2.68 -5.66 -9.03
C MET A 1 2.59 -7.08 -8.46
N ALA A 2 3.25 -7.42 -7.34
CA ALA A 2 3.24 -8.78 -6.76
C ALA A 2 1.83 -9.30 -6.37
N ASN A 3 1.03 -8.48 -5.68
CA ASN A 3 -0.23 -8.95 -5.06
C ASN A 3 -1.36 -9.34 -6.04
N ASN A 4 -1.24 -9.05 -7.34
CA ASN A 4 -2.25 -9.46 -8.33
C ASN A 4 -2.10 -10.94 -8.71
N PHE A 5 -0.86 -11.46 -8.70
CA PHE A 5 -0.61 -12.88 -8.92
C PHE A 5 -1.19 -13.73 -7.78
N ASP A 6 -0.97 -13.33 -6.54
CA ASP A 6 -1.38 -14.11 -5.37
C ASP A 6 -2.90 -14.14 -5.22
N LEU A 7 -3.56 -13.00 -5.49
CA LEU A 7 -5.02 -12.98 -5.59
C LEU A 7 -5.52 -13.89 -6.71
N HIS A 8 -4.89 -13.88 -7.89
CA HIS A 8 -5.27 -14.76 -9.00
C HIS A 8 -5.11 -16.25 -8.66
N ALA A 9 -4.02 -16.63 -7.99
CA ALA A 9 -3.80 -18.00 -7.52
C ALA A 9 -4.87 -18.40 -6.49
N ALA A 10 -5.21 -17.52 -5.56
CA ALA A 10 -6.27 -17.76 -4.59
C ALA A 10 -7.66 -17.88 -5.26
N LEU A 11 -7.96 -17.04 -6.26
CA LEU A 11 -9.18 -17.12 -7.05
C LEU A 11 -9.27 -18.44 -7.83
N THR A 12 -8.14 -18.93 -8.35
CA THR A 12 -8.03 -20.23 -9.01
C THR A 12 -8.26 -21.37 -8.03
N LEU A 13 -7.63 -21.34 -6.85
CA LEU A 13 -7.88 -22.31 -5.78
C LEU A 13 -9.35 -22.35 -5.38
N ALA A 14 -9.99 -21.19 -5.33
CA ALA A 14 -11.39 -21.05 -4.95
C ALA A 14 -12.38 -21.68 -5.96
N THR A 15 -11.92 -22.09 -7.16
CA THR A 15 -12.73 -22.89 -8.11
C THR A 15 -12.86 -24.35 -7.71
N LYS A 16 -12.07 -24.81 -6.74
CA LYS A 16 -12.06 -26.19 -6.25
C LYS A 16 -13.14 -26.41 -5.18
N PRO A 17 -13.59 -27.66 -4.98
CA PRO A 17 -14.57 -27.96 -3.93
C PRO A 17 -14.00 -27.70 -2.53
N GLY A 18 -14.75 -26.95 -1.73
CA GLY A 18 -14.45 -26.73 -0.31
C GLY A 18 -14.92 -27.87 0.62
N PRO A 19 -14.80 -27.68 1.96
CA PRO A 19 -14.33 -26.47 2.62
C PRO A 19 -12.81 -26.26 2.48
N PHE A 20 -12.35 -25.07 2.87
CA PHE A 20 -10.94 -24.69 2.89
C PHE A 20 -10.51 -24.36 4.32
N VAL A 21 -9.33 -24.83 4.69
CA VAL A 21 -8.63 -24.44 5.91
C VAL A 21 -7.65 -23.34 5.53
N THR A 22 -7.89 -22.11 6.00
CA THR A 22 -6.98 -20.99 5.79
C THR A 22 -6.30 -20.62 7.10
N MET A 23 -4.97 -20.57 7.10
CA MET A 23 -4.14 -20.20 8.25
C MET A 23 -3.34 -18.93 7.93
N THR A 24 -3.35 -17.96 8.83
CA THR A 24 -2.39 -16.86 8.85
C THR A 24 -1.48 -16.99 10.06
N LEU A 25 -0.17 -17.00 9.82
CA LEU A 25 0.87 -17.08 10.84
C LEU A 25 1.70 -15.79 10.81
N PRO A 26 1.77 -15.00 11.89
CA PRO A 26 2.76 -13.95 12.03
C PRO A 26 4.16 -14.56 12.09
N VAL A 27 5.10 -14.02 11.32
CA VAL A 27 6.49 -14.45 11.30
C VAL A 27 7.31 -13.47 12.12
N THR A 28 7.73 -13.90 13.31
CA THR A 28 8.47 -13.05 14.25
C THR A 28 9.98 -13.07 13.99
N GLY A 29 10.46 -14.08 13.25
CA GLY A 29 11.88 -14.34 13.06
C GLY A 29 12.51 -15.12 14.23
N ILE A 30 11.71 -15.53 15.22
CA ILE A 30 12.11 -16.41 16.33
C ILE A 30 11.56 -17.82 16.03
N PRO A 31 12.38 -18.76 15.53
CA PRO A 31 11.88 -20.03 15.00
C PRO A 31 11.05 -20.86 15.99
N ALA A 32 11.42 -20.87 17.27
CA ALA A 32 10.71 -21.63 18.30
C ALA A 32 9.31 -21.07 18.59
N THR A 33 9.16 -19.74 18.60
CA THR A 33 7.88 -19.04 18.78
C THR A 33 6.97 -19.30 17.59
N ASP A 34 7.49 -19.08 16.37
CA ASP A 34 6.74 -19.26 15.13
C ASP A 34 6.28 -20.72 14.97
N ARG A 35 7.14 -21.69 15.31
CA ARG A 35 6.81 -23.13 15.32
C ARG A 35 5.70 -23.48 16.29
N THR A 36 5.77 -22.96 17.52
CA THR A 36 4.77 -23.22 18.56
C THR A 36 3.40 -22.67 18.14
N GLN A 37 3.38 -21.45 17.60
CA GLN A 37 2.17 -20.83 17.10
C GLN A 37 1.59 -21.61 15.91
N PHE A 38 2.43 -22.03 14.96
CA PHE A 38 2.02 -22.85 13.82
C PHE A 38 1.35 -24.17 14.28
N ASN A 39 1.99 -24.92 15.17
CA ASN A 39 1.43 -26.18 15.68
C ASN A 39 0.10 -25.97 16.42
N SER A 40 -0.03 -24.88 17.16
CA SER A 40 -1.27 -24.50 17.83
C SER A 40 -2.39 -24.21 16.82
N LEU A 41 -2.12 -23.42 15.78
CA LEU A 41 -3.09 -23.11 14.72
C LEU A 41 -3.47 -24.36 13.92
N LEU A 42 -2.51 -25.25 13.66
CA LEU A 42 -2.77 -26.50 12.95
C LEU A 42 -3.75 -27.40 13.72
N LYS A 43 -3.53 -27.55 15.03
CA LYS A 43 -4.44 -28.28 15.91
C LYS A 43 -5.84 -27.65 15.93
N GLN A 44 -5.93 -26.33 16.06
CA GLN A 44 -7.20 -25.61 16.02
C GLN A 44 -7.94 -25.78 14.68
N GLY A 45 -7.22 -25.72 13.57
CA GLY A 45 -7.78 -25.93 12.23
C GLY A 45 -8.37 -27.32 12.06
N LYS A 46 -7.67 -28.35 12.55
CA LYS A 46 -8.16 -29.74 12.56
C LYS A 46 -9.45 -29.87 13.37
N GLU A 47 -9.45 -29.40 14.62
CA GLU A 47 -10.61 -29.46 15.51
C GLU A 47 -11.81 -28.70 14.93
N GLN A 48 -11.56 -27.54 14.29
CA GLN A 48 -12.59 -26.75 13.65
C GLN A 48 -13.18 -27.48 12.43
N LEU A 49 -12.35 -28.09 11.58
CA LEU A 49 -12.80 -28.85 10.41
C LEU A 49 -13.72 -30.00 10.82
N GLU A 50 -13.27 -30.82 11.76
CA GLU A 50 -14.04 -31.97 12.29
C GLU A 50 -15.39 -31.53 12.87
N LYS A 51 -15.44 -30.34 13.49
CA LYS A 51 -16.67 -29.78 14.07
C LYS A 51 -17.65 -29.26 13.02
N VAL A 52 -17.18 -28.55 11.99
CA VAL A 52 -18.07 -27.84 11.04
C VAL A 52 -18.35 -28.62 9.76
N ALA A 53 -17.53 -29.62 9.45
CA ALA A 53 -17.62 -30.49 8.28
C ALA A 53 -17.17 -31.93 8.65
N PRO A 54 -17.93 -32.65 9.50
CA PRO A 54 -17.54 -33.97 10.04
C PRO A 54 -17.42 -35.06 8.98
N ASP A 55 -18.01 -34.85 7.81
CA ASP A 55 -17.92 -35.66 6.61
C ASP A 55 -16.58 -35.49 5.85
N ARG A 56 -15.71 -34.58 6.29
CA ARG A 56 -14.38 -34.34 5.73
C ARG A 56 -13.30 -34.88 6.66
N THR A 57 -12.29 -35.54 6.08
CA THR A 57 -11.15 -36.09 6.82
C THR A 57 -9.96 -35.14 6.76
N TRP A 58 -9.31 -34.87 7.91
CA TRP A 58 -8.13 -34.01 8.00
C TRP A 58 -6.96 -34.47 7.11
N SER A 59 -6.83 -35.78 6.87
CA SER A 59 -5.76 -36.34 6.05
C SER A 59 -5.71 -35.75 4.63
N ALA A 60 -6.85 -35.33 4.07
CA ALA A 60 -6.90 -34.69 2.75
C ALA A 60 -6.30 -33.26 2.74
N TYR A 61 -6.13 -32.63 3.91
CA TYR A 61 -5.59 -31.29 4.05
C TYR A 61 -4.15 -31.30 4.58
N ALA A 62 -3.79 -32.35 5.34
CA ALA A 62 -2.53 -32.43 6.08
C ALA A 62 -1.29 -32.23 5.20
N GLU A 63 -1.27 -32.79 3.98
CA GLU A 63 -0.13 -32.66 3.06
C GLU A 63 0.19 -31.21 2.71
N SER A 64 -0.81 -30.31 2.73
CA SER A 64 -0.61 -28.88 2.46
C SER A 64 0.15 -28.16 3.57
N PHE A 65 0.18 -28.73 4.78
CA PHE A 65 0.85 -28.16 5.94
C PHE A 65 2.20 -28.84 6.23
N THR A 66 2.43 -30.05 5.74
CA THR A 66 3.66 -30.82 5.95
C THR A 66 4.96 -30.06 5.61
N PRO A 67 5.06 -29.31 4.48
CA PRO A 67 6.25 -28.53 4.19
C PRO A 67 6.58 -27.50 5.28
N PHE A 68 5.55 -26.98 5.93
CA PHE A 68 5.68 -25.99 6.97
C PHE A 68 5.88 -26.60 8.34
N GLU A 69 5.46 -27.85 8.60
CA GLU A 69 5.70 -28.58 9.87
C GLU A 69 7.18 -28.88 10.14
N HIS A 70 7.94 -29.15 9.07
CA HIS A 70 9.36 -29.51 9.17
C HIS A 70 10.29 -28.52 8.47
N GLY A 71 9.77 -27.69 7.57
CA GLY A 71 10.52 -26.69 6.83
C GLY A 71 10.51 -25.29 7.45
N PRO A 72 11.13 -24.31 6.78
CA PRO A 72 11.19 -22.93 7.26
C PRO A 72 9.81 -22.26 7.25
N LEU A 73 9.54 -21.46 8.28
CA LEU A 73 8.35 -20.62 8.40
C LEU A 73 8.62 -19.16 8.00
N THR A 74 9.68 -18.93 7.22
CA THR A 74 10.06 -17.62 6.69
C THR A 74 10.80 -17.79 5.36
N ASN A 75 10.70 -16.77 4.50
CA ASN A 75 11.54 -16.61 3.30
C ASN A 75 12.70 -15.61 3.51
N GLY A 76 12.92 -15.14 4.75
CA GLY A 76 13.97 -14.20 5.12
C GLY A 76 13.51 -12.74 5.25
N SER A 77 12.42 -12.34 4.59
CA SER A 77 11.91 -10.95 4.62
C SER A 77 10.41 -10.82 4.92
N ALA A 78 9.67 -11.94 4.94
CA ALA A 78 8.26 -11.97 5.26
C ALA A 78 7.99 -11.69 6.74
N THR A 79 6.90 -10.99 7.00
CA THR A 79 6.34 -10.75 8.34
C THR A 79 5.12 -11.63 8.62
N GLY A 80 4.66 -12.39 7.63
CA GLY A 80 3.54 -13.33 7.76
C GLY A 80 3.58 -14.44 6.72
N LEU A 81 2.88 -15.53 7.01
CA LEU A 81 2.64 -16.67 6.12
C LEU A 81 1.14 -16.95 6.06
N LEU A 82 0.59 -16.98 4.85
CA LEU A 82 -0.77 -17.42 4.55
C LEU A 82 -0.71 -18.81 3.91
N ILE A 83 -1.48 -19.76 4.42
CA ILE A 83 -1.67 -21.09 3.82
C ILE A 83 -3.17 -21.30 3.64
N MET A 84 -3.59 -21.65 2.42
CA MET A 84 -4.96 -21.98 2.07
C MET A 84 -5.00 -23.40 1.53
N ALA A 85 -5.63 -24.31 2.26
CA ALA A 85 -5.69 -25.73 1.92
C ALA A 85 -7.12 -26.18 1.67
N GLY A 86 -7.40 -26.68 0.47
CA GLY A 86 -8.55 -27.51 0.16
C GLY A 86 -8.18 -28.99 0.24
N ALA A 87 -9.16 -29.87 0.01
CA ALA A 87 -8.93 -31.32 0.03
C ALA A 87 -8.14 -31.87 -1.17
N SER A 88 -7.89 -31.06 -2.19
CA SER A 88 -7.24 -31.47 -3.46
C SER A 88 -6.11 -30.55 -3.88
N ASP A 89 -6.22 -29.27 -3.57
CA ASP A 89 -5.25 -28.26 -3.95
C ASP A 89 -5.00 -27.33 -2.76
N SER A 90 -3.85 -26.68 -2.75
CA SER A 90 -3.51 -25.65 -1.79
C SER A 90 -2.66 -24.56 -2.42
N TYR A 91 -2.57 -23.44 -1.70
CA TYR A 91 -1.76 -22.32 -2.07
C TYR A 91 -1.20 -21.67 -0.80
N HIS A 92 0.03 -21.18 -0.87
CA HIS A 92 0.63 -20.42 0.21
C HIS A 92 1.26 -19.14 -0.32
N TYR A 93 1.33 -18.13 0.55
CA TYR A 93 1.86 -16.83 0.22
C TYR A 93 2.58 -16.21 1.41
N TRP A 94 3.69 -15.52 1.12
CA TRP A 94 4.47 -14.78 2.10
C TRP A 94 3.97 -13.33 2.16
N LEU A 95 3.47 -12.91 3.32
CA LEU A 95 2.97 -11.57 3.55
C LEU A 95 4.10 -10.67 4.08
N HIS A 96 4.22 -9.48 3.50
CA HIS A 96 5.15 -8.43 3.95
C HIS A 96 4.48 -7.39 4.87
N THR A 97 3.22 -7.62 5.22
CA THR A 97 2.50 -6.89 6.26
C THR A 97 2.32 -7.78 7.49
N PRO A 98 2.41 -7.23 8.71
CA PRO A 98 2.08 -7.97 9.92
C PRO A 98 0.64 -8.49 9.87
N VAL A 99 0.44 -9.74 10.29
CA VAL A 99 -0.89 -10.38 10.36
C VAL A 99 -1.12 -10.98 11.74
N ALA A 100 -2.39 -11.12 12.12
CA ALA A 100 -2.76 -11.86 13.31
C ALA A 100 -2.64 -13.38 13.07
N ALA A 101 -2.37 -14.11 14.15
CA ALA A 101 -2.41 -15.57 14.14
C ALA A 101 -3.86 -16.04 14.08
N THR A 102 -4.27 -16.61 12.95
CA THR A 102 -5.66 -17.08 12.76
C THR A 102 -5.71 -18.38 11.98
N VAL A 103 -6.77 -19.15 12.20
CA VAL A 103 -7.14 -20.28 11.37
C VAL A 103 -8.66 -20.27 11.17
N THR A 104 -9.11 -20.50 9.94
CA THR A 104 -10.53 -20.51 9.59
C THR A 104 -10.85 -21.69 8.70
N VAL A 105 -12.01 -22.31 8.92
CA VAL A 105 -12.60 -23.33 8.05
C VAL A 105 -13.87 -22.76 7.43
N THR A 106 -13.84 -22.54 6.11
CA THR A 106 -14.81 -21.75 5.35
C THR A 106 -15.19 -22.46 4.04
N TYR A 107 -16.27 -22.04 3.37
CA TYR A 107 -16.66 -22.61 2.07
C TYR A 107 -15.66 -22.29 0.96
N GLN A 108 -15.00 -21.14 1.07
CA GLN A 108 -14.04 -20.61 0.11
C GLN A 108 -12.71 -20.28 0.83
N PRO A 109 -11.56 -20.27 0.13
CA PRO A 109 -10.31 -19.82 0.74
C PRO A 109 -10.41 -18.35 1.20
N ASN A 110 -9.77 -18.00 2.31
CA ASN A 110 -9.85 -16.63 2.85
C ASN A 110 -8.81 -15.72 2.20
N VAL A 111 -9.26 -14.81 1.32
CA VAL A 111 -8.41 -13.88 0.54
C VAL A 111 -8.28 -12.51 1.18
N LEU A 112 -9.04 -12.22 2.25
CA LEU A 112 -8.98 -10.92 2.93
C LEU A 112 -7.56 -10.54 3.38
N PRO A 113 -6.71 -11.45 3.90
CA PRO A 113 -5.32 -11.11 4.25
C PRO A 113 -4.48 -10.64 3.04
N ILE A 114 -4.70 -11.20 1.85
CA ILE A 114 -4.01 -10.77 0.61
C ILE A 114 -4.47 -9.36 0.22
N LEU A 115 -5.79 -9.13 0.27
CA LEU A 115 -6.39 -7.83 -0.07
C LEU A 115 -6.00 -6.73 0.93
N GLN A 116 -5.92 -7.05 2.22
CA GLN A 116 -5.44 -6.13 3.26
C GLN A 116 -3.97 -5.74 3.07
N ALA A 117 -3.16 -6.63 2.48
CA ALA A 117 -1.76 -6.33 2.19
C ALA A 117 -1.59 -5.41 0.96
N GLN A 118 -2.57 -5.34 0.05
CA GLN A 118 -2.52 -4.50 -1.17
C GLN A 118 -2.48 -3.00 -0.86
N ASP A 119 -3.16 -2.55 0.19
CA ASP A 119 -3.28 -1.12 0.51
C ASP A 119 -2.15 -0.59 1.42
N LYS A 120 -1.30 -1.48 1.98
CA LYS A 120 -0.30 -1.13 3.01
C LYS A 120 1.13 -1.02 2.52
N THR A 121 1.43 -1.31 1.26
CA THR A 121 2.76 -1.02 0.68
C THR A 121 2.86 0.48 0.39
N SER A 122 2.90 1.27 1.46
CA SER A 122 3.17 2.70 1.49
C SER A 122 4.67 2.94 1.40
N ASP A 123 5.32 2.30 0.44
CA ASP A 123 6.71 2.61 0.14
C ASP A 123 6.72 4.00 -0.51
N TYR A 124 7.67 4.82 -0.10
CA TYR A 124 7.93 6.13 -0.65
C TYR A 124 9.35 6.55 -0.32
N ASP A 125 9.83 7.55 -1.04
CA ASP A 125 11.11 8.17 -0.80
C ASP A 125 10.89 9.54 -0.17
N ILE A 126 11.86 10.01 0.62
CA ILE A 126 11.83 11.30 1.29
C ILE A 126 13.02 12.11 0.78
N LEU A 127 12.74 13.20 0.08
CA LEU A 127 13.74 14.19 -0.32
C LEU A 127 13.80 15.28 0.74
N LEU A 128 14.88 15.29 1.52
CA LEU A 128 15.20 16.32 2.50
C LEU A 128 15.98 17.43 1.78
N LEU A 129 15.27 18.46 1.31
CA LEU A 129 15.87 19.50 0.48
C LEU A 129 16.07 20.81 1.25
N GLY A 130 17.32 21.27 1.26
CA GLY A 130 17.70 22.61 1.69
C GLY A 130 18.10 23.50 0.54
N ARG A 131 18.50 24.72 0.90
CA ARG A 131 18.98 25.72 -0.07
C ARG A 131 20.26 25.27 -0.80
N ASP A 132 21.14 24.58 -0.10
CA ASP A 132 22.51 24.30 -0.51
C ASP A 132 22.91 22.82 -0.40
N ALA A 133 22.06 21.97 0.18
CA ALA A 133 22.29 20.54 0.31
C ALA A 133 20.98 19.75 0.23
N PHE A 134 21.08 18.46 -0.09
CA PHE A 134 19.97 17.53 0.01
C PHE A 134 20.42 16.19 0.58
N ASP A 135 19.50 15.52 1.27
CA ASP A 135 19.60 14.12 1.63
C ASP A 135 18.40 13.34 1.09
N LEU A 136 18.56 12.02 0.98
CA LEU A 136 17.51 11.11 0.55
C LEU A 136 17.32 10.00 1.59
N ALA A 137 16.08 9.66 1.87
CA ALA A 137 15.73 8.48 2.66
C ALA A 137 14.69 7.63 1.93
N GLN A 138 14.72 6.33 2.16
CA GLN A 138 13.75 5.37 1.63
C GLN A 138 12.91 4.83 2.77
N VAL A 139 11.60 4.76 2.58
CA VAL A 139 10.69 4.05 3.47
C VAL A 139 10.24 2.79 2.75
N ARG A 140 10.61 1.63 3.30
CA ARG A 140 10.25 0.31 2.78
C ARG A 140 9.59 -0.51 3.87
N ASN A 141 8.38 -1.00 3.62
CA ASN A 141 7.58 -1.72 4.62
C ASN A 141 7.45 -0.95 5.95
N GLY A 142 7.29 0.37 5.87
CA GLY A 142 7.20 1.27 7.01
C GLY A 142 8.51 1.52 7.78
N ARG A 143 9.64 0.98 7.32
CA ARG A 143 10.96 1.20 7.91
C ARG A 143 11.70 2.27 7.12
N PRO A 144 12.07 3.40 7.75
CA PRO A 144 12.80 4.44 7.06
C PRO A 144 14.32 4.28 7.26
N GLU A 145 15.08 4.48 6.20
CA GLU A 145 16.55 4.42 6.20
C GLU A 145 17.12 5.55 5.33
N MET A 146 18.24 6.14 5.78
CA MET A 146 18.98 7.12 4.98
C MET A 146 19.70 6.43 3.83
N VAL A 147 19.61 7.00 2.64
CA VAL A 147 20.35 6.51 1.47
C VAL A 147 21.79 7.00 1.56
N ASN A 148 22.75 6.09 1.40
CA ASN A 148 24.14 6.45 1.22
C ASN A 148 24.38 6.90 -0.23
N LEU A 149 24.31 8.21 -0.46
CA LEU A 149 24.47 8.80 -1.79
C LEU A 149 25.93 8.65 -2.28
N PRO A 150 26.15 8.30 -3.56
CA PRO A 150 27.49 8.15 -4.10
C PRO A 150 28.23 9.49 -4.15
N VAL A 151 29.56 9.45 -4.22
CA VAL A 151 30.43 10.64 -4.07
C VAL A 151 30.16 11.73 -5.12
N ASP A 152 29.74 11.31 -6.31
CA ASP A 152 29.42 12.11 -7.49
C ASP A 152 27.99 12.65 -7.52
N ALA A 153 27.14 12.25 -6.57
CA ALA A 153 25.82 12.83 -6.41
C ALA A 153 25.91 14.36 -6.16
N PRO A 154 24.97 15.16 -6.70
CA PRO A 154 24.95 16.61 -6.54
C PRO A 154 24.47 17.04 -5.15
N VAL A 155 25.01 16.42 -4.09
CA VAL A 155 24.55 16.56 -2.69
C VAL A 155 24.65 17.97 -2.14
N THR A 156 25.42 18.84 -2.79
CA THR A 156 25.50 20.27 -2.47
C THR A 156 25.42 21.13 -3.73
N LEU A 157 24.99 22.37 -3.54
CA LEU A 157 24.93 23.39 -4.60
C LEU A 157 26.28 23.60 -5.28
N GLU A 158 27.38 23.59 -4.51
CA GLU A 158 28.73 23.69 -5.05
C GLU A 158 29.11 22.50 -5.92
N LYS A 159 28.75 21.27 -5.51
CA LYS A 159 28.99 20.07 -6.31
C LYS A 159 28.15 20.04 -7.58
N ALA A 160 26.90 20.49 -7.49
CA ALA A 160 25.97 20.53 -8.62
C ALA A 160 26.43 21.52 -9.70
N LEU A 161 26.78 22.74 -9.30
CA LEU A 161 27.06 23.84 -10.23
C LEU A 161 28.56 24.05 -10.52
N GLY A 162 29.46 23.45 -9.72
CA GLY A 162 30.90 23.44 -9.98
C GLY A 162 31.50 24.84 -10.21
N SER A 163 32.09 25.04 -11.39
CA SER A 163 32.75 26.29 -11.79
C SER A 163 31.79 27.41 -12.20
N GLU A 164 30.51 27.13 -12.45
CA GLU A 164 29.53 28.17 -12.83
C GLU A 164 29.32 29.21 -11.72
N LEU A 165 29.45 28.82 -10.44
CA LEU A 165 29.51 29.76 -9.32
C LEU A 165 30.72 30.69 -9.40
N ARG A 166 31.87 30.16 -9.85
CA ARG A 166 33.16 30.86 -9.81
C ARG A 166 33.31 31.87 -10.94
N ASP A 167 32.79 31.56 -12.14
CA ASP A 167 32.91 32.45 -13.30
C ASP A 167 32.02 33.71 -13.19
N ARG A 168 30.91 33.66 -12.43
CA ARG A 168 30.07 34.84 -12.18
C ARG A 168 30.60 35.76 -11.07
N GLY A 169 31.34 35.21 -10.10
CA GLY A 169 32.05 36.00 -9.08
C GLY A 169 33.21 36.85 -9.63
N ARG A 170 33.64 36.59 -10.88
CA ARG A 170 34.69 37.35 -11.57
C ARG A 170 34.20 38.67 -12.17
N TRP A 171 32.88 38.82 -12.39
CA TRP A 171 32.26 40.03 -12.94
C TRP A 171 32.31 41.25 -12.00
N GLN A 172 32.66 41.07 -10.72
CA GLN A 172 32.78 42.17 -9.76
C GLN A 172 34.20 42.73 -9.58
N ARG A 173 35.21 42.20 -10.27
CA ARG A 173 36.60 42.68 -10.15
C ARG A 173 37.20 43.02 -11.50
N SER A 174 36.68 44.06 -12.14
CA SER A 174 37.38 44.75 -13.21
C SER A 174 37.13 46.24 -13.04
N ALA A 175 37.99 46.89 -12.24
CA ALA A 175 38.14 48.33 -12.26
C ALA A 175 38.89 48.68 -13.55
N GLY A 176 38.14 49.06 -14.58
CA GLY A 176 38.64 49.50 -15.87
C GLY A 176 37.78 50.64 -16.37
N GLU A 177 38.44 51.76 -16.63
CA GLU A 177 37.87 53.03 -17.09
C GLU A 177 37.18 52.81 -18.45
N HIS A 178 35.88 53.11 -18.53
CA HIS A 178 34.96 52.89 -19.65
C HIS A 178 34.37 51.46 -19.82
N THR A 179 33.21 51.23 -19.21
CA THR A 179 32.33 50.11 -19.56
C THR A 179 30.88 50.60 -19.61
N GLN A 180 30.26 50.50 -20.79
CA GLN A 180 28.83 50.70 -20.97
C GLN A 180 28.07 49.62 -20.19
N TYR A 181 27.22 50.06 -19.26
CA TYR A 181 26.38 49.20 -18.44
C TYR A 181 25.17 48.76 -19.26
N SER A 182 25.11 47.49 -19.65
CA SER A 182 23.84 46.87 -20.03
C SER A 182 23.79 45.48 -19.43
N GLY A 183 23.33 45.41 -18.18
CA GLY A 183 23.25 44.18 -17.40
C GLY A 183 22.53 44.44 -16.08
N THR A 184 21.21 44.57 -16.13
CA THR A 184 20.32 44.66 -14.98
C THR A 184 20.26 43.31 -14.24
N GLY A 185 21.20 43.03 -13.34
CA GLY A 185 21.15 41.84 -12.49
C GLY A 185 21.76 42.09 -11.12
N SER A 186 20.93 42.26 -10.08
CA SER A 186 21.37 42.34 -8.68
C SER A 186 22.00 41.02 -8.22
N LEU A 187 22.86 41.03 -7.20
CA LEU A 187 23.41 39.83 -6.54
C LEU A 187 22.31 38.82 -6.16
N ASP A 188 21.13 39.31 -5.81
CA ASP A 188 19.98 38.48 -5.46
C ASP A 188 19.43 37.70 -6.67
N THR A 189 19.42 38.30 -7.85
CA THR A 189 18.99 37.62 -9.09
C THR A 189 19.92 36.48 -9.48
N ALA A 190 21.23 36.62 -9.21
CA ALA A 190 22.20 35.55 -9.44
C ALA A 190 21.98 34.39 -8.46
N ARG A 191 21.77 34.69 -7.17
CA ARG A 191 21.52 33.68 -6.13
C ARG A 191 20.24 32.88 -6.38
N GLU A 192 19.17 33.53 -6.84
CA GLU A 192 17.93 32.85 -7.22
C GLU A 192 18.12 31.95 -8.45
N ALA A 193 18.93 32.38 -9.41
CA ALA A 193 19.23 31.57 -10.59
C ALA A 193 20.04 30.31 -10.23
N ASP A 194 21.04 30.45 -9.35
CA ASP A 194 21.85 29.33 -8.88
C ASP A 194 20.99 28.35 -8.08
N GLN A 195 20.13 28.85 -7.17
CA GLN A 195 19.21 27.99 -6.43
C GLN A 195 18.26 27.22 -7.35
N ARG A 196 17.70 27.87 -8.37
CA ARG A 196 16.86 27.22 -9.37
C ARG A 196 17.63 26.12 -10.12
N ASN A 197 18.83 26.41 -10.59
CA ASN A 197 19.64 25.44 -11.33
C ASN A 197 20.00 24.24 -10.46
N TYR A 198 20.37 24.50 -9.19
CA TYR A 198 20.61 23.45 -8.21
C TYR A 198 19.37 22.55 -8.02
N PHE A 199 18.20 23.13 -7.82
CA PHE A 199 16.96 22.38 -7.66
C PHE A 199 16.61 21.54 -8.89
N MET A 200 16.82 22.06 -10.10
CA MET A 200 16.63 21.30 -11.34
C MET A 200 17.60 20.11 -11.45
N MET A 201 18.87 20.29 -11.04
CA MET A 201 19.85 19.19 -11.02
C MET A 201 19.50 18.12 -9.98
N VAL A 202 19.06 18.52 -8.79
CA VAL A 202 18.59 17.56 -7.76
C VAL A 202 17.38 16.80 -8.27
N ASP A 203 16.39 17.48 -8.86
CA ASP A 203 15.21 16.84 -9.44
C ASP A 203 15.56 15.82 -10.53
N ALA A 204 16.43 16.21 -11.47
CA ALA A 204 16.89 15.33 -12.55
C ALA A 204 17.64 14.10 -12.00
N TYR A 205 18.54 14.31 -11.04
CA TYR A 205 19.32 13.25 -10.41
C TYR A 205 18.42 12.27 -9.66
N VAL A 206 17.54 12.76 -8.77
CA VAL A 206 16.62 11.92 -8.00
C VAL A 206 15.66 11.17 -8.93
N SER A 207 15.15 11.83 -9.98
CA SER A 207 14.29 11.19 -10.97
C SER A 207 14.99 10.02 -11.66
N GLN A 208 16.21 10.24 -12.15
CA GLN A 208 16.96 9.25 -12.94
C GLN A 208 17.42 8.06 -12.11
N HIS A 209 17.93 8.31 -10.90
CA HIS A 209 18.63 7.28 -10.12
C HIS A 209 17.74 6.58 -9.08
N TYR A 210 16.62 7.19 -8.69
CA TYR A 210 15.74 6.64 -7.64
C TYR A 210 14.31 6.54 -8.12
N SER A 211 13.64 7.65 -8.44
CA SER A 211 12.19 7.63 -8.68
C SER A 211 11.79 6.76 -9.88
N ASN A 212 12.52 6.80 -10.99
CA ASN A 212 12.25 5.93 -12.14
C ASN A 212 12.60 4.46 -11.90
N VAL A 213 13.49 4.18 -10.93
CA VAL A 213 13.93 2.82 -10.56
C VAL A 213 12.94 2.19 -9.58
N ASP A 214 12.65 2.90 -8.49
CA ASP A 214 11.83 2.40 -7.39
C ASP A 214 10.32 2.49 -7.70
N GLN A 215 9.93 3.48 -8.51
CA GLN A 215 8.55 3.73 -8.92
C GLN A 215 7.56 3.92 -7.76
N VAL A 216 8.06 4.51 -6.67
CA VAL A 216 7.29 4.89 -5.48
C VAL A 216 7.16 6.41 -5.40
N PRO A 217 6.16 6.95 -4.68
CA PRO A 217 6.03 8.39 -4.48
C PRO A 217 7.28 9.00 -3.84
N LEU A 218 7.65 10.21 -4.27
CA LEU A 218 8.71 11.03 -3.67
C LEU A 218 8.08 12.15 -2.85
N ILE A 219 8.36 12.18 -1.55
CA ILE A 219 7.84 13.17 -0.61
C ILE A 219 8.89 14.24 -0.36
N LEU A 220 8.57 15.49 -0.73
CA LEU A 220 9.45 16.63 -0.49
C LEU A 220 9.28 17.14 0.95
N VAL A 221 10.40 17.24 1.64
CA VAL A 221 10.56 17.80 2.98
C VAL A 221 11.51 19.00 2.87
N ALA A 222 10.96 20.20 3.02
CA ALA A 222 11.72 21.44 2.86
C ALA A 222 11.01 22.61 3.56
N ASN A 223 11.73 23.70 3.78
CA ASN A 223 11.15 24.93 4.29
C ASN A 223 10.10 25.50 3.31
N ALA A 224 9.22 26.39 3.79
CA ALA A 224 8.11 26.91 2.98
C ALA A 224 8.55 27.54 1.64
N SER A 225 9.64 28.31 1.66
CA SER A 225 10.22 28.92 0.45
C SER A 225 10.72 27.86 -0.55
N ASP A 226 11.49 26.89 -0.05
CA ASP A 226 12.13 25.86 -0.88
C ASP A 226 11.10 24.86 -1.45
N GLN A 227 10.03 24.55 -0.70
CA GLN A 227 8.89 23.76 -1.19
C GLN A 227 8.28 24.35 -2.47
N GLY A 228 7.98 25.65 -2.45
CA GLY A 228 7.38 26.35 -3.58
C GLY A 228 8.33 26.43 -4.76
N ASN A 229 9.59 26.79 -4.50
CA ASN A 229 10.61 26.96 -5.52
C ASN A 229 10.96 25.64 -6.22
N PHE A 230 11.16 24.56 -5.47
CA PHE A 230 11.47 23.26 -6.06
C PHE A 230 10.32 22.75 -6.94
N ARG A 231 9.09 22.74 -6.39
CA ARG A 231 7.90 22.24 -7.11
C ARG A 231 7.54 23.03 -8.36
N LYS A 232 7.97 24.28 -8.47
CA LYS A 232 7.77 25.11 -9.66
C LYS A 232 8.56 24.58 -10.87
N PHE A 233 9.70 23.95 -10.63
CA PHE A 233 10.62 23.52 -11.70
C PHE A 233 10.76 22.00 -11.80
N ALA A 234 10.46 21.27 -10.73
CA ALA A 234 10.51 19.82 -10.69
C ALA A 234 9.69 19.18 -11.82
N GLN A 235 10.30 18.24 -12.53
CA GLN A 235 9.70 17.42 -13.58
C GLN A 235 9.54 15.96 -13.15
N ASN A 236 9.97 15.60 -11.94
CA ASN A 236 9.82 14.25 -11.41
C ASN A 236 8.33 13.86 -11.31
N ALA A 237 7.93 12.88 -12.13
CA ALA A 237 6.56 12.37 -12.19
C ALA A 237 6.09 11.68 -10.90
N TYR A 238 7.03 11.29 -10.03
CA TYR A 238 6.73 10.63 -8.76
C TYR A 238 6.65 11.62 -7.59
N LEU A 239 6.97 12.91 -7.79
CA LEU A 239 6.86 13.91 -6.74
C LEU A 239 5.41 14.07 -6.29
N ASP A 240 5.13 13.69 -5.04
CA ASP A 240 3.77 13.70 -4.49
C ASP A 240 3.20 15.12 -4.49
N HIS A 241 2.07 15.33 -5.17
CA HIS A 241 1.47 16.65 -5.36
C HIS A 241 0.70 17.16 -4.14
N VAL A 242 0.35 16.25 -3.23
CA VAL A 242 -0.62 16.47 -2.17
C VAL A 242 0.08 16.62 -0.83
N VAL A 243 0.97 15.69 -0.47
CA VAL A 243 1.69 15.72 0.80
C VAL A 243 2.84 16.72 0.74
N ARG A 244 2.80 17.68 1.67
CA ARG A 244 3.78 18.76 1.80
C ARG A 244 4.25 18.86 3.24
N VAL A 245 5.50 18.50 3.48
CA VAL A 245 6.10 18.59 4.81
C VAL A 245 6.94 19.86 4.87
N VAL A 246 6.44 20.86 5.61
CA VAL A 246 7.11 22.15 5.79
C VAL A 246 7.97 22.09 7.05
N GLN A 247 9.23 21.70 6.89
CA GLN A 247 10.25 21.69 7.95
C GLN A 247 11.65 21.79 7.34
N GLY A 248 12.65 22.12 8.16
CA GLY A 248 14.04 22.12 7.73
C GLY A 248 14.52 20.71 7.34
N PRO A 249 15.42 20.57 6.34
CA PRO A 249 15.93 19.28 5.90
C PRO A 249 16.85 18.62 6.93
N ASN A 250 17.53 19.42 7.77
CA ASN A 250 18.35 18.92 8.86
C ASN A 250 17.45 18.45 10.01
N LEU A 251 17.23 17.14 10.06
CA LEU A 251 16.37 16.50 11.06
C LEU A 251 16.82 16.75 12.51
N ALA A 252 18.13 16.73 12.76
CA ALA A 252 18.68 17.00 14.08
C ALA A 252 18.39 18.43 14.54
N ALA A 253 18.56 19.41 13.65
CA ALA A 253 18.24 20.81 13.93
C ALA A 253 16.73 21.03 14.13
N ALA A 254 15.89 20.21 13.50
CA ALA A 254 14.44 20.20 13.69
C ALA A 254 13.97 19.43 14.94
N ASN A 255 14.89 18.89 15.76
CA ASN A 255 14.58 17.97 16.87
C ASN A 255 13.68 16.79 16.44
N GLN A 256 13.87 16.32 15.21
CA GLN A 256 13.03 15.30 14.57
C GLN A 256 13.90 14.07 14.27
N THR A 257 13.36 12.87 14.49
CA THR A 257 13.99 11.63 14.02
C THR A 257 13.42 11.24 12.65
N LEU A 258 14.19 10.51 11.86
CA LEU A 258 13.71 9.98 10.58
C LEU A 258 12.47 9.08 10.78
N ALA A 259 12.44 8.28 11.84
CA ALA A 259 11.31 7.44 12.21
C ALA A 259 10.03 8.25 12.49
N ALA A 260 10.14 9.33 13.27
CA ALA A 260 8.99 10.17 13.58
C ALA A 260 8.52 10.98 12.35
N LEU A 261 9.43 11.38 11.46
CA LEU A 261 9.09 12.03 10.19
C LEU A 261 8.37 11.07 9.24
N ALA A 262 8.88 9.86 9.07
CA ALA A 262 8.22 8.85 8.25
C ALA A 262 6.83 8.53 8.79
N LEU A 263 6.66 8.44 10.12
CA LEU A 263 5.35 8.25 10.73
C LEU A 263 4.37 9.39 10.39
N SER A 264 4.80 10.65 10.50
CA SER A 264 3.94 11.80 10.19
C SER A 264 3.57 11.88 8.72
N ILE A 265 4.50 11.59 7.81
CA ILE A 265 4.23 11.50 6.37
C ILE A 265 3.23 10.39 6.07
N THR A 266 3.43 9.21 6.67
CA THR A 266 2.53 8.07 6.49
C THR A 266 1.11 8.41 6.92
N GLU A 267 0.97 9.07 8.07
CA GLU A 267 -0.32 9.52 8.58
C GLU A 267 -0.98 10.56 7.64
N GLN A 268 -0.22 11.54 7.15
CA GLN A 268 -0.75 12.51 6.18
C GLN A 268 -1.21 11.85 4.88
N ARG A 269 -0.43 10.89 4.35
CA ARG A 269 -0.81 10.13 3.15
C ARG A 269 -2.08 9.31 3.39
N HIS A 270 -2.18 8.66 4.56
CA HIS A 270 -3.37 7.89 4.96
C HIS A 270 -4.62 8.77 5.04
N GLN A 271 -4.52 9.95 5.66
CA GLN A 271 -5.61 10.92 5.73
C GLN A 271 -6.05 11.40 4.35
N GLN A 272 -5.09 11.70 3.46
CA GLN A 272 -5.37 12.14 2.09
C GLN A 272 -6.05 11.03 1.27
N ALA A 273 -5.53 9.81 1.30
CA ALA A 273 -6.14 8.67 0.63
C ALA A 273 -7.56 8.42 1.13
N THR A 274 -7.77 8.55 2.44
CA THR A 274 -9.10 8.46 3.07
C THR A 274 -10.04 9.55 2.58
N GLN A 275 -9.57 10.80 2.48
CA GLN A 275 -10.40 11.89 1.98
C GLN A 275 -10.79 11.71 0.51
N ILE A 276 -9.84 11.35 -0.35
CA ILE A 276 -10.10 11.05 -1.78
C ILE A 276 -11.16 9.95 -1.90
N ARG A 277 -11.04 8.89 -1.09
CA ARG A 277 -12.02 7.79 -1.06
C ARG A 277 -13.39 8.27 -0.60
N ARG A 278 -13.46 9.10 0.44
CA ARG A 278 -14.72 9.69 0.94
C ARG A 278 -15.39 10.57 -0.12
N ASP A 279 -14.61 11.38 -0.84
CA ASP A 279 -15.14 12.25 -1.90
C ASP A 279 -15.66 11.41 -3.08
N ALA A 280 -14.90 10.39 -3.50
CA ALA A 280 -15.33 9.44 -4.53
C ALA A 280 -16.61 8.71 -4.13
N TYR A 281 -16.69 8.25 -2.87
CA TYR A 281 -17.89 7.62 -2.31
C TYR A 281 -19.08 8.58 -2.26
N ALA A 282 -18.89 9.82 -1.82
CA ALA A 282 -19.95 10.82 -1.74
C ALA A 282 -20.55 11.09 -3.13
N LYS A 283 -19.71 11.16 -4.17
CA LYS A 283 -20.15 11.33 -5.56
C LYS A 283 -21.03 10.16 -6.04
N VAL A 284 -20.61 8.92 -5.81
CA VAL A 284 -21.40 7.74 -6.26
C VAL A 284 -22.66 7.54 -5.42
N ARG A 285 -22.64 7.96 -4.14
CA ARG A 285 -23.82 7.98 -3.28
C ARG A 285 -24.86 8.98 -3.77
N GLN A 286 -24.45 10.18 -4.18
CA GLN A 286 -25.36 11.18 -4.79
C GLN A 286 -26.03 10.63 -6.05
N ASN A 287 -25.32 9.82 -6.83
CA ASN A 287 -25.85 9.16 -8.02
C ASN A 287 -26.71 7.91 -7.73
N GLN A 288 -27.00 7.59 -6.45
CA GLN A 288 -27.72 6.39 -6.03
C GLN A 288 -27.08 5.06 -6.48
N GLN A 289 -25.75 5.05 -6.61
CA GLN A 289 -24.98 3.89 -7.07
C GLN A 289 -24.37 3.09 -5.92
N VAL A 290 -24.82 3.33 -4.68
CA VAL A 290 -24.26 2.68 -3.48
C VAL A 290 -25.25 1.69 -2.91
N VAL A 291 -24.76 0.49 -2.59
CA VAL A 291 -25.51 -0.55 -1.87
C VAL A 291 -24.75 -0.91 -0.60
N GLN A 292 -25.46 -0.98 0.52
CA GLN A 292 -24.89 -1.32 1.83
C GLN A 292 -25.62 -2.51 2.49
N ASP A 293 -26.88 -2.74 2.13
CA ASP A 293 -27.66 -3.86 2.64
C ASP A 293 -27.18 -5.20 2.05
N LEU A 294 -27.01 -6.20 2.92
CA LEU A 294 -26.41 -7.49 2.55
C LEU A 294 -27.18 -8.23 1.46
N GLY A 295 -28.52 -8.22 1.48
CA GLY A 295 -29.34 -8.93 0.49
C GLY A 295 -29.17 -8.38 -0.94
N PRO A 296 -29.45 -7.08 -1.15
CA PRO A 296 -29.17 -6.42 -2.43
C PRO A 296 -27.71 -6.52 -2.86
N LEU A 297 -26.77 -6.40 -1.92
CA LEU A 297 -25.34 -6.54 -2.19
C LEU A 297 -24.97 -7.94 -2.69
N ALA A 298 -25.45 -8.99 -2.03
CA ALA A 298 -25.23 -10.38 -2.43
C ALA A 298 -25.75 -10.64 -3.85
N THR A 299 -26.94 -10.13 -4.17
CA THR A 299 -27.52 -10.22 -5.51
C THR A 299 -26.66 -9.49 -6.54
N ALA A 300 -26.28 -8.24 -6.27
CA ALA A 300 -25.47 -7.43 -7.16
C ALA A 300 -24.06 -8.03 -7.40
N ALA A 301 -23.46 -8.60 -6.37
CA ALA A 301 -22.16 -9.26 -6.46
C ALA A 301 -22.21 -10.48 -7.39
N VAL A 302 -23.20 -11.35 -7.23
CA VAL A 302 -23.37 -12.53 -8.11
C VAL A 302 -23.68 -12.12 -9.55
N GLN A 303 -24.45 -11.06 -9.75
CA GLN A 303 -24.80 -10.54 -11.09
C GLN A 303 -23.67 -9.73 -11.76
N GLY A 304 -22.50 -9.58 -11.12
CA GLY A 304 -21.40 -8.80 -11.66
C GLY A 304 -21.71 -7.31 -11.80
N GLN A 305 -22.61 -6.78 -10.97
CA GLN A 305 -22.99 -5.37 -11.00
C GLN A 305 -22.13 -4.51 -10.07
N VAL A 306 -21.27 -5.11 -9.25
CA VAL A 306 -20.39 -4.37 -8.34
C VAL A 306 -19.12 -3.94 -9.09
N ALA A 307 -18.88 -2.63 -9.14
CA ALA A 307 -17.66 -2.04 -9.67
C ALA A 307 -16.55 -2.01 -8.61
N LYS A 308 -16.91 -1.61 -7.38
CA LYS A 308 -15.99 -1.49 -6.26
C LYS A 308 -16.68 -1.93 -4.97
N LEU A 309 -15.99 -2.71 -4.15
CA LEU A 309 -16.43 -3.17 -2.83
C LEU A 309 -15.47 -2.63 -1.78
N TRP A 310 -16.01 -1.96 -0.76
CA TRP A 310 -15.28 -1.54 0.43
C TRP A 310 -15.68 -2.43 1.61
N LEU A 311 -14.69 -3.01 2.27
CA LEU A 311 -14.85 -3.86 3.44
C LEU A 311 -14.00 -3.34 4.59
N ARG A 312 -14.55 -3.36 5.80
CA ARG A 312 -13.78 -3.05 7.00
C ARG A 312 -12.94 -4.26 7.42
N ASP A 313 -11.66 -4.03 7.73
CA ASP A 313 -10.66 -5.09 7.95
C ASP A 313 -10.88 -5.90 9.24
N ASP A 314 -11.52 -5.31 10.25
CA ASP A 314 -11.87 -5.92 11.53
C ASP A 314 -13.27 -6.57 11.55
N ALA A 315 -14.01 -6.48 10.44
CA ALA A 315 -15.39 -6.92 10.39
C ALA A 315 -15.52 -8.34 9.84
N SER A 316 -16.46 -9.09 10.41
CA SER A 316 -16.86 -10.41 9.94
C SER A 316 -18.38 -10.52 10.01
N GLN A 317 -18.97 -11.18 9.02
CA GLN A 317 -20.40 -11.43 8.97
C GLN A 317 -20.65 -12.92 8.75
N PRO A 318 -21.23 -13.64 9.72
CA PRO A 318 -21.62 -15.03 9.52
C PRO A 318 -22.55 -15.20 8.33
N GLY A 319 -22.22 -16.14 7.46
CA GLY A 319 -23.06 -16.53 6.33
C GLY A 319 -22.24 -16.96 5.12
N HIS A 320 -22.87 -17.71 4.23
CA HIS A 320 -22.29 -18.14 2.96
C HIS A 320 -23.07 -17.55 1.79
N LEU A 321 -22.37 -16.95 0.82
CA LEU A 321 -22.96 -16.47 -0.42
C LEU A 321 -23.21 -17.65 -1.37
N THR A 322 -24.47 -17.92 -1.69
CA THR A 322 -24.81 -18.91 -2.70
C THR A 322 -24.72 -18.34 -4.11
N GLU A 323 -24.62 -19.21 -5.11
CA GLU A 323 -24.62 -18.85 -6.54
C GLU A 323 -25.87 -18.08 -6.99
N LYS A 324 -26.96 -18.10 -6.21
CA LYS A 324 -28.20 -17.37 -6.50
C LYS A 324 -28.23 -15.96 -5.90
N GLY A 325 -27.16 -15.55 -5.20
CA GLY A 325 -27.11 -14.26 -4.51
C GLY A 325 -27.88 -14.25 -3.18
N THR A 326 -28.12 -15.42 -2.58
CA THR A 326 -28.73 -15.54 -1.24
C THR A 326 -27.67 -15.81 -0.18
N VAL A 327 -27.93 -15.40 1.06
CA VAL A 327 -27.05 -15.66 2.20
C VAL A 327 -27.58 -16.86 3.00
N MET A 328 -26.81 -17.93 3.04
CA MET A 328 -27.13 -19.14 3.80
C MET A 328 -26.51 -19.08 5.20
N THR A 329 -27.28 -19.43 6.24
CA THR A 329 -26.83 -19.44 7.64
C THR A 329 -27.22 -20.72 8.41
N ALA A 330 -27.80 -21.71 7.73
CA ALA A 330 -28.39 -22.88 8.39
C ALA A 330 -27.34 -23.88 8.93
N THR A 331 -26.25 -24.10 8.20
CA THR A 331 -25.23 -25.11 8.57
C THR A 331 -24.22 -24.57 9.58
N ALA A 332 -23.52 -25.46 10.29
CA ALA A 332 -22.40 -25.07 11.15
C ALA A 332 -21.31 -24.34 10.35
N LEU A 333 -20.97 -24.86 9.16
CA LEU A 333 -20.03 -24.23 8.24
C LEU A 333 -20.50 -22.83 7.80
N SER A 334 -21.80 -22.63 7.51
CA SER A 334 -22.33 -21.31 7.13
C SER A 334 -22.23 -20.29 8.25
N ARG A 335 -22.43 -20.71 9.51
CA ARG A 335 -22.30 -19.84 10.68
C ARG A 335 -20.85 -19.50 11.02
N GLN A 336 -19.92 -20.38 10.65
CA GLN A 336 -18.48 -20.16 10.79
C GLN A 336 -17.92 -19.32 9.63
N ASN A 337 -18.57 -19.36 8.46
CA ASN A 337 -18.12 -18.68 7.25
C ASN A 337 -18.19 -17.16 7.37
N ASN A 338 -17.26 -16.45 6.72
CA ASN A 338 -17.30 -14.99 6.63
C ASN A 338 -17.85 -14.57 5.26
N LEU A 339 -19.09 -14.06 5.24
CA LEU A 339 -19.76 -13.57 4.04
C LEU A 339 -18.96 -12.48 3.32
N TYR A 340 -18.22 -11.64 4.05
CA TYR A 340 -17.40 -10.59 3.43
C TYR A 340 -16.26 -11.17 2.60
N ASN A 341 -15.69 -12.30 2.99
CA ASN A 341 -14.71 -13.01 2.16
C ASN A 341 -15.37 -13.56 0.88
N ASP A 342 -16.56 -14.14 0.98
CA ASP A 342 -17.27 -14.66 -0.19
C ASP A 342 -17.62 -13.53 -1.18
N LEU A 343 -18.06 -12.37 -0.68
CA LEU A 343 -18.31 -11.17 -1.48
C LEU A 343 -17.02 -10.66 -2.14
N ALA A 344 -15.92 -10.59 -1.40
CA ALA A 344 -14.62 -10.16 -1.94
C ALA A 344 -14.16 -11.06 -3.08
N LEU A 345 -14.25 -12.38 -2.91
CA LEU A 345 -13.94 -13.35 -3.95
C LEU A 345 -14.85 -13.18 -5.17
N GLN A 346 -16.16 -13.11 -4.96
CA GLN A 346 -17.12 -13.02 -6.06
C GLN A 346 -16.93 -11.74 -6.88
N VAL A 347 -16.75 -10.61 -6.22
CA VAL A 347 -16.49 -9.32 -6.87
C VAL A 347 -15.16 -9.36 -7.63
N SER A 348 -14.10 -9.90 -7.03
CA SER A 348 -12.78 -10.03 -7.69
C SER A 348 -12.85 -10.93 -8.92
N ARG A 349 -13.55 -12.07 -8.84
CA ARG A 349 -13.74 -12.99 -9.99
C ARG A 349 -14.42 -12.32 -11.17
N LEU A 350 -15.38 -11.44 -10.91
CA LEU A 350 -16.14 -10.73 -11.94
C LEU A 350 -15.49 -9.39 -12.34
N GLY A 351 -14.25 -9.15 -11.94
CA GLY A 351 -13.46 -7.99 -12.34
C GLY A 351 -13.86 -6.68 -11.63
N GLY A 352 -14.53 -6.76 -10.48
CA GLY A 352 -14.71 -5.61 -9.60
C GLY A 352 -13.47 -5.40 -8.71
N GLN A 353 -13.30 -4.17 -8.24
CA GLN A 353 -12.22 -3.81 -7.30
C GLN A 353 -12.67 -4.08 -5.86
N VAL A 354 -11.77 -4.54 -5.00
CA VAL A 354 -12.03 -4.74 -3.58
C VAL A 354 -10.98 -4.00 -2.76
N GLU A 355 -11.43 -3.14 -1.85
CA GLU A 355 -10.59 -2.43 -0.88
C GLU A 355 -10.95 -2.91 0.53
N VAL A 356 -9.95 -3.40 1.28
CA VAL A 356 -10.13 -3.85 2.67
C VAL A 356 -9.41 -2.87 3.58
N LEU A 357 -10.17 -2.13 4.38
CA LEU A 357 -9.76 -0.88 4.98
C LEU A 357 -9.93 -0.88 6.50
N PRO A 358 -9.07 -0.19 7.26
CA PRO A 358 -9.33 0.08 8.66
C PRO A 358 -10.55 0.99 8.84
N ALA A 359 -11.13 0.98 10.04
CA ALA A 359 -12.40 1.65 10.34
C ALA A 359 -12.39 3.16 10.07
N ASP A 360 -11.26 3.83 10.29
CA ASP A 360 -11.06 5.27 10.06
C ASP A 360 -10.96 5.63 8.57
N ALA A 361 -10.44 4.70 7.76
CA ALA A 361 -10.30 4.82 6.31
C ALA A 361 -11.56 4.43 5.52
N MET A 362 -12.55 3.81 6.17
CA MET A 362 -13.82 3.46 5.54
C MET A 362 -14.56 4.74 5.08
N PRO A 363 -15.15 4.73 3.87
CA PRO A 363 -15.89 5.89 3.37
C PRO A 363 -17.29 6.05 4.00
N THR A 364 -17.70 5.09 4.83
CA THR A 364 -19.00 5.02 5.51
C THR A 364 -18.84 4.38 6.88
N SER A 365 -19.80 4.58 7.79
CA SER A 365 -19.82 3.91 9.09
C SER A 365 -20.20 2.42 9.02
N ASN A 366 -20.81 1.99 7.92
CA ASN A 366 -21.14 0.57 7.71
C ASN A 366 -19.87 -0.25 7.43
N PRO A 367 -19.77 -1.48 7.95
CA PRO A 367 -18.60 -2.35 7.73
C PRO A 367 -18.44 -2.81 6.26
N VAL A 368 -19.48 -2.61 5.44
CA VAL A 368 -19.46 -2.93 4.01
C VAL A 368 -20.22 -1.86 3.23
N ALA A 369 -19.71 -1.56 2.04
CA ALA A 369 -20.44 -0.83 1.01
C ALA A 369 -19.94 -1.24 -0.37
N ALA A 370 -20.79 -1.12 -1.38
CA ALA A 370 -20.39 -1.32 -2.76
C ALA A 370 -20.88 -0.19 -3.65
N GLN A 371 -20.06 0.14 -4.64
CA GLN A 371 -20.43 0.94 -5.79
C GLN A 371 -20.89 0.00 -6.92
N LEU A 372 -22.07 0.26 -7.47
CA LEU A 372 -22.58 -0.42 -8.66
C LEU A 372 -21.94 0.14 -9.93
N ARG A 373 -21.80 -0.71 -10.94
CA ARG A 373 -21.43 -0.32 -12.31
C ARG A 373 -22.50 0.62 -12.87
N LEU A 374 -22.07 1.60 -13.66
CA LEU A 374 -22.99 2.41 -14.45
C LEU A 374 -23.81 1.47 -15.34
N ARG A 375 -25.14 1.54 -15.27
CA ARG A 375 -25.97 0.96 -16.31
C ARG A 375 -25.73 1.80 -17.55
N GLU A 376 -25.10 1.24 -18.58
CA GLU A 376 -25.27 1.78 -19.92
C GLU A 376 -26.76 1.64 -20.23
N THR A 377 -27.49 2.76 -20.16
CA THR A 377 -28.77 2.85 -20.82
C THR A 377 -28.49 2.65 -22.30
N VAL A 378 -28.72 1.45 -22.80
CA VAL A 378 -28.92 1.22 -24.22
C VAL A 378 -30.13 2.07 -24.58
N ALA A 379 -29.87 3.22 -25.21
CA ALA A 379 -30.92 4.00 -25.85
C ALA A 379 -31.47 3.13 -26.97
N HIS A 380 -32.70 2.64 -26.81
CA HIS A 380 -33.45 1.97 -27.86
C HIS A 380 -34.01 2.99 -28.84
#